data_AF-A0A6C0KNL7-F1
#
_entry.id   AF-A0A6C0KNL7-F1
#
_cell.length_a   1.000
_cell.length_b   1.000
_cell.length_c   1.000
_cell.angle_alpha   90.00
_cell.angle_beta   90.00
_cell.angle_gamma   90.00
#
_symmetry.space_group_name_H-M   'P 1'
#
loop_
_entity.id
_entity.type
_entity.pdbx_description
1 polymer ?
#
loop_
_entity_poly.entity_id
_entity_poly.type
_entity_poly.pdbx_seq_one_letter_code
_entity_poly.pdbx_strand_id
1 'polypeptide(L)'
;MASKKDKNALLHASENGRTDNVRALLNRGINVRHADADGRTALILASKEGHPKIVMMLLEKGIDVDHKDEDGWTALHHASVKGRTEIVRALLIKGATITPLLKEKILSGQLPLDILPLL
;
A
#
# COMPACT_ATOMS: atom_id res chain seq x y z
N MET A 1 15.10 2.46 19.56
CA MET A 1 13.77 2.75 18.94
C MET A 1 13.98 3.74 17.80
N ALA A 2 13.35 3.53 16.64
CA ALA A 2 13.47 4.47 15.52
C ALA A 2 12.80 5.83 15.85
N SER A 3 13.43 6.93 15.44
CA SER A 3 12.97 8.29 15.77
C SER A 3 11.73 8.69 14.95
N LYS A 4 10.99 9.71 15.39
CA LYS A 4 9.87 10.31 14.61
C LYS A 4 10.33 10.73 13.21
N LYS A 5 11.58 11.19 13.08
CA LYS A 5 12.21 11.55 11.80
C LYS A 5 12.37 10.34 10.88
N ASP A 6 12.79 9.19 11.41
CA ASP A 6 12.97 7.96 10.62
C ASP A 6 11.64 7.41 10.10
N LYS A 7 10.59 7.50 10.91
CA LYS A 7 9.23 7.10 10.52
C LYS A 7 8.69 7.99 9.40
N ASN A 8 8.85 9.31 9.52
CA ASN A 8 8.48 10.24 8.44
C ASN A 8 9.32 10.03 7.19
N ALA A 9 10.60 9.68 7.35
CA ALA A 9 11.47 9.36 6.22
C ALA A 9 11.00 8.13 5.44
N LEU A 10 10.45 7.10 6.11
CA LEU A 10 9.87 5.93 5.45
C LEU A 10 8.65 6.33 4.61
N LEU A 11 7.75 7.18 5.14
CA LEU A 11 6.58 7.66 4.42
C LEU A 11 6.99 8.41 3.15
N HIS A 12 7.84 9.43 3.29
CA HIS A 12 8.33 10.22 2.15
C HIS A 12 9.09 9.38 1.12
N ALA A 13 9.94 8.43 1.58
CA ALA A 13 10.66 7.55 0.67
C ALA A 13 9.71 6.63 -0.11
N SER A 14 8.65 6.15 0.55
CA SER A 14 7.65 5.27 -0.05
C SER A 14 6.78 5.99 -1.07
N GLU A 15 6.33 7.21 -0.76
CA GLU A 15 5.59 8.08 -1.67
C GLU A 15 6.40 8.44 -2.92
N ASN A 16 7.69 8.77 -2.75
CA ASN A 16 8.56 9.23 -3.83
C ASN A 16 9.31 8.11 -4.57
N GLY A 17 8.99 6.84 -4.34
CA GLY A 17 9.61 5.72 -5.07
C GLY A 17 11.08 5.47 -4.74
N ARG A 18 11.60 5.99 -3.61
CA ARG A 18 13.01 5.88 -3.20
C ARG A 18 13.31 4.49 -2.62
N THR A 19 13.33 3.49 -3.50
CA THR A 19 13.44 2.06 -3.17
C THR A 19 14.62 1.75 -2.24
N ASP A 20 15.82 2.29 -2.52
CA ASP A 20 17.01 2.01 -1.71
C ASP A 20 16.91 2.62 -0.31
N ASN A 21 16.30 3.80 -0.19
CA ASN A 21 16.04 4.42 1.11
C ASN A 21 15.03 3.59 1.90
N VAL A 22 13.93 3.13 1.27
CA VAL A 22 12.97 2.23 1.92
C VAL A 22 13.68 0.97 2.41
N ARG A 23 14.48 0.32 1.56
CA ARG A 23 15.21 -0.90 1.95
C ARG A 23 16.14 -0.66 3.13
N ALA A 24 16.95 0.40 3.09
CA ALA A 24 17.88 0.73 4.16
C ALA A 24 17.15 1.02 5.48
N LEU A 25 16.01 1.71 5.41
CA LEU A 25 15.14 1.99 6.54
C LEU A 25 14.52 0.69 7.12
N LEU A 26 13.96 -0.18 6.27
CA LEU A 26 13.39 -1.46 6.71
C LEU A 26 14.43 -2.39 7.36
N ASN A 27 15.67 -2.39 6.86
CA ASN A 27 16.76 -3.19 7.43
C ASN A 27 17.20 -2.72 8.82
N ARG A 28 16.88 -1.48 9.21
CA ARG A 28 17.14 -0.96 10.57
C ARG A 28 16.06 -1.36 11.58
N GLY A 29 15.07 -2.16 11.18
CA GLY A 29 13.99 -2.61 12.07
C GLY A 29 13.00 -1.51 12.47
N ILE A 30 12.81 -0.52 11.60
CA ILE A 30 11.85 0.56 11.85
C ILE A 30 10.43 -0.01 11.84
N ASN A 31 9.59 0.46 12.76
CA ASN A 31 8.18 0.12 12.77
C ASN A 31 7.47 0.69 11.52
N VAL A 32 6.97 -0.20 10.66
CA VAL A 32 6.27 0.11 9.41
C VAL A 32 4.83 0.59 9.59
N ARG A 33 4.27 0.48 10.80
CA ARG A 33 2.87 0.81 11.13
C ARG A 33 2.64 2.31 11.38
N HIS A 34 3.68 3.14 11.23
CA HIS A 34 3.54 4.58 11.36
C HIS A 34 2.73 5.14 10.20
N ALA A 35 1.88 6.12 10.51
CA ALA A 35 1.05 6.82 9.55
C ALA A 35 1.28 8.35 9.64
N ASP A 36 1.01 9.06 8.54
CA ASP A 36 0.98 10.53 8.55
C ASP A 36 -0.28 11.09 9.23
N ALA A 37 -0.46 12.41 9.14
CA ALA A 37 -1.60 13.10 9.73
C ALA A 37 -2.94 12.76 9.08
N ASP A 38 -2.96 12.19 7.86
CA ASP A 38 -4.17 11.74 7.19
C ASP A 38 -4.40 10.23 7.42
N GLY A 39 -3.66 9.62 8.35
CA GLY A 39 -3.73 8.19 8.62
C GLY A 39 -3.09 7.31 7.55
N ARG A 40 -2.31 7.85 6.60
CA ARG A 40 -1.71 7.06 5.51
C ARG A 40 -0.40 6.43 5.93
N THR A 41 -0.32 5.11 5.75
CA THR A 41 0.92 4.34 5.95
C THR A 41 1.81 4.39 4.72
N ALA A 42 3.05 3.92 4.87
CA ALA A 42 3.98 3.72 3.76
C ALA A 42 3.38 2.84 2.65
N LEU A 43 2.56 1.84 3.02
CA LEU A 43 1.89 0.97 2.07
C LEU A 43 0.86 1.74 1.25
N ILE A 44 0.01 2.55 1.90
CA ILE A 44 -0.99 3.39 1.20
C ILE A 44 -0.30 4.35 0.23
N LEU A 45 0.75 5.05 0.67
CA LEU A 45 1.46 6.02 -0.17
C LEU A 45 2.12 5.35 -1.39
N ALA A 46 2.84 4.24 -1.18
CA ALA A 46 3.47 3.51 -2.28
C ALA A 46 2.44 2.92 -3.26
N SER A 47 1.31 2.44 -2.75
CA SER A 47 0.22 1.87 -3.55
C SER A 47 -0.50 2.92 -4.40
N LYS A 48 -0.74 4.10 -3.82
CA LYS A 48 -1.34 5.25 -4.53
C LYS A 48 -0.44 5.75 -5.66
N GLU A 49 0.84 5.96 -5.35
CA GLU A 49 1.79 6.55 -6.30
C GLU A 49 2.30 5.56 -7.34
N GLY A 50 2.15 4.25 -7.10
CA GLY A 50 2.45 3.23 -8.10
C GLY A 50 3.87 2.69 -8.02
N HIS A 51 4.34 2.33 -6.81
CA HIS A 51 5.69 1.79 -6.58
C HIS A 51 5.66 0.29 -6.17
N PRO A 52 5.51 -0.67 -7.11
CA PRO A 52 5.29 -2.08 -6.80
C PRO A 52 6.40 -2.71 -5.94
N LYS A 53 7.66 -2.38 -6.22
CA LYS A 53 8.80 -2.90 -5.47
C LYS A 53 8.79 -2.49 -4.01
N ILE A 54 8.34 -1.28 -3.71
CA ILE A 54 8.18 -0.79 -2.34
C ILE A 54 7.00 -1.48 -1.66
N VAL A 55 5.87 -1.61 -2.36
CA VAL A 55 4.71 -2.36 -1.88
C VAL A 55 5.10 -3.78 -1.47
N MET A 56 5.83 -4.51 -2.31
CA MET A 56 6.30 -5.86 -2.00
C MET A 56 7.16 -5.91 -0.74
N MET A 57 8.17 -5.03 -0.62
CA MET A 57 9.02 -4.97 0.57
C MET A 57 8.24 -4.68 1.85
N LEU A 58 7.19 -3.84 1.78
CA LEU A 58 6.35 -3.52 2.93
C LEU A 58 5.44 -4.70 3.32
N LEU A 59 4.86 -5.39 2.34
CA LEU A 59 4.02 -6.57 2.58
C LEU A 59 4.83 -7.73 3.19
N GLU A 60 6.09 -7.90 2.79
CA GLU A 60 7.02 -8.88 3.40
C GLU A 60 7.32 -8.59 4.88
N LYS A 61 7.11 -7.35 5.35
CA LYS A 61 7.26 -6.99 6.76
C LYS A 61 6.00 -7.24 7.60
N GLY A 62 4.96 -7.82 7.02
CA GLY A 62 3.72 -8.15 7.73
C GLY A 62 2.96 -6.91 8.21
N ILE A 63 3.04 -5.82 7.45
CA ILE A 63 2.19 -4.65 7.69
C ILE A 63 0.71 -5.05 7.53
N ASP A 64 -0.16 -4.38 8.29
CA ASP A 64 -1.61 -4.51 8.11
C ASP A 64 -2.01 -4.04 6.71
N VAL A 65 -2.41 -4.99 5.87
CA VAL A 65 -2.77 -4.77 4.47
C VAL A 65 -4.09 -3.97 4.33
N ASP A 66 -4.95 -4.08 5.33
CA ASP A 66 -6.30 -3.48 5.36
C ASP A 66 -6.37 -2.24 6.26
N HIS A 67 -5.21 -1.72 6.67
CA HIS A 67 -5.14 -0.42 7.35
C HIS A 67 -5.88 0.64 6.52
N LYS A 68 -6.71 1.42 7.22
CA LYS A 68 -7.52 2.49 6.63
C LYS A 68 -6.93 3.85 6.98
N ASP A 69 -6.86 4.74 6.01
CA ASP A 69 -6.63 6.16 6.26
C ASP A 69 -7.88 6.83 6.87
N GLU A 70 -7.80 8.13 7.14
CA GLU A 70 -8.90 8.89 7.75
C GLU A 70 -10.17 8.94 6.88
N ASP A 71 -10.04 8.75 5.56
CA ASP A 71 -11.15 8.64 4.61
C ASP A 71 -11.77 7.22 4.59
N GLY A 72 -11.22 6.29 5.38
CA GLY A 72 -11.64 4.89 5.41
C GLY A 72 -11.09 4.06 4.24
N TRP A 73 -10.14 4.59 3.46
CA TRP A 73 -9.58 3.92 2.29
C TRP A 73 -8.34 3.10 2.64
N THR A 74 -8.24 1.91 2.05
CA THR A 74 -7.07 1.04 2.16
C THR A 74 -6.11 1.25 0.99
N ALA A 75 -4.91 0.66 1.07
CA ALA A 75 -3.96 0.63 -0.03
C ALA A 75 -4.58 0.08 -1.33
N LEU A 76 -5.49 -0.91 -1.21
CA LEU A 76 -6.20 -1.50 -2.34
C LEU A 76 -7.16 -0.49 -3.01
N HIS A 77 -7.84 0.36 -2.24
CA HIS A 77 -8.73 1.40 -2.77
C HIS A 77 -7.94 2.39 -3.62
N HIS A 78 -6.84 2.93 -3.08
CA HIS A 78 -5.99 3.89 -3.76
C HIS A 78 -5.36 3.31 -5.03
N ALA A 79 -4.78 2.10 -4.95
CA ALA A 79 -4.20 1.42 -6.11
C ALA A 79 -5.25 1.19 -7.20
N SER A 80 -6.47 0.80 -6.82
CA SER A 80 -7.56 0.51 -7.77
C SER A 80 -8.06 1.76 -8.48
N VAL A 81 -8.30 2.86 -7.74
CA VAL A 81 -8.73 4.14 -8.33
C VAL A 81 -7.69 4.70 -9.30
N LYS A 82 -6.41 4.45 -9.04
CA LYS A 82 -5.29 4.90 -9.87
C LYS A 82 -4.87 3.91 -10.97
N GLY A 83 -5.58 2.78 -11.11
CA GLY A 83 -5.28 1.77 -12.14
C GLY A 83 -3.92 1.08 -11.95
N ARG A 84 -3.43 0.93 -10.72
CA ARG A 84 -2.14 0.31 -10.42
C ARG A 84 -2.27 -1.22 -10.35
N THR A 85 -2.53 -1.86 -11.49
CA THR A 85 -2.92 -3.27 -11.55
C THR A 85 -1.94 -4.24 -10.88
N GLU A 86 -0.63 -4.05 -11.06
CA GLU A 86 0.39 -4.90 -10.43
C GLU A 86 0.30 -4.85 -8.89
N ILE A 87 0.05 -3.65 -8.35
CA ILE A 87 -0.09 -3.43 -6.91
C ILE A 87 -1.41 -4.02 -6.40
N VAL A 88 -2.50 -3.84 -7.16
CA VAL A 88 -3.80 -4.46 -6.84
C VAL A 88 -3.63 -5.98 -6.69
N ARG A 89 -2.97 -6.63 -7.65
CA ARG A 89 -2.67 -8.07 -7.56
C ARG A 89 -1.85 -8.43 -6.34
N ALA A 90 -0.76 -7.69 -6.08
CA ALA A 90 0.11 -7.96 -4.93
C ALA A 90 -0.65 -7.86 -3.59
N LEU A 91 -1.54 -6.87 -3.45
CA LEU A 91 -2.36 -6.69 -2.27
C LEU A 91 -3.39 -7.83 -2.10
N LEU A 92 -4.08 -8.23 -3.17
CA LEU A 92 -5.04 -9.34 -3.14
C LEU A 92 -4.37 -10.67 -2.78
N ILE A 93 -3.20 -10.97 -3.36
CA ILE A 93 -2.39 -12.15 -3.03
C ILE A 93 -1.99 -12.15 -1.54
N LYS A 94 -1.83 -10.97 -0.94
CA LYS A 94 -1.52 -10.80 0.48
C LYS A 94 -2.76 -10.69 1.38
N GLY A 95 -3.95 -11.00 0.84
CA GLY A 95 -5.18 -11.11 1.61
C GLY A 95 -5.90 -9.78 1.86
N ALA A 96 -5.64 -8.75 1.05
CA ALA A 96 -6.40 -7.50 1.13
C ALA A 96 -7.90 -7.75 0.93
N THR A 97 -8.72 -7.22 1.84
CA THR A 97 -10.17 -7.41 1.80
C THR A 97 -10.82 -6.54 0.74
N ILE A 98 -11.68 -7.15 -0.05
CA ILE A 98 -12.43 -6.45 -1.09
C ILE A 98 -13.71 -5.89 -0.50
N THR A 99 -13.78 -4.57 -0.44
CA THR A 99 -14.96 -3.85 0.02
C THR A 99 -16.04 -3.80 -1.07
N PRO A 100 -17.32 -3.58 -0.70
CA PRO A 100 -18.39 -3.38 -1.66
C PRO A 100 -18.08 -2.30 -2.72
N LEU A 101 -17.43 -1.20 -2.32
CA LEU A 101 -17.00 -0.12 -3.22
C LEU A 101 -16.06 -0.60 -4.33
N LEU A 102 -15.19 -1.58 -4.03
CA LEU A 102 -14.30 -2.17 -5.03
C LEU A 102 -15.02 -3.17 -5.94
N LYS A 103 -16.03 -3.88 -5.42
CA LYS A 103 -16.85 -4.80 -6.24
C LYS A 103 -17.53 -4.07 -7.40
N GLU A 104 -18.06 -2.87 -7.14
CA GLU A 104 -18.68 -2.06 -8.21
C GLU A 104 -17.67 -1.69 -9.31
N LYS A 105 -16.42 -1.36 -8.95
CA LYS A 105 -15.37 -1.03 -9.93
C LYS A 105 -14.88 -2.22 -10.74
N ILE A 106 -14.88 -3.42 -10.15
CA ILE A 106 -14.61 -4.66 -10.88
C ILE A 106 -15.72 -4.89 -11.92
N LEU A 107 -16.98 -4.74 -11.50
CA LEU A 107 -18.15 -4.93 -12.36
C LEU A 107 -18.29 -3.85 -13.44
N SER A 108 -17.82 -2.63 -13.18
CA SER A 108 -17.81 -1.53 -14.16
C SER A 108 -16.65 -1.60 -15.17
N GLY A 109 -15.77 -2.60 -15.07
CA GLY A 109 -14.61 -2.77 -15.95
C GLY A 109 -13.45 -1.80 -15.68
N GLN A 110 -13.46 -1.08 -14.55
CA GLN A 110 -12.36 -0.19 -14.16
C GLN A 110 -11.14 -0.95 -13.62
N LEU A 111 -11.32 -2.20 -13.18
CA LEU A 111 -10.26 -3.11 -12.78
C LEU A 111 -10.14 -4.25 -13.80
N PRO A 112 -8.91 -4.72 -14.10
CA PRO A 112 -8.71 -5.81 -15.06
C PRO A 112 -9.44 -7.10 -14.68
N LEU A 113 -10.14 -7.73 -15.62
CA LEU A 113 -10.86 -8.99 -15.38
C LEU A 113 -9.94 -10.15 -14.96
N ASP A 114 -8.63 -10.04 -15.23
CA ASP A 114 -7.63 -11.03 -14.85
C ASP A 114 -7.37 -11.10 -13.33
N ILE A 115 -7.93 -10.18 -12.53
CA ILE A 115 -7.90 -10.26 -11.06
C ILE A 115 -9.06 -11.06 -10.45
N LEU A 116 -10.05 -11.50 -11.25
CA LEU A 116 -11.20 -12.30 -10.77
C LEU A 116 -10.81 -13.62 -10.07
N PRO A 117 -9.76 -14.36 -10.48
CA PRO A 117 -9.33 -15.57 -9.77
C PRO A 117 -8.71 -15.32 -8.38
N LEU A 118 -8.50 -14.06 -8.01
CA LEU A 118 -7.91 -13.64 -6.72
C LEU A 118 -8.99 -13.19 -5.71
N LEU A 119 -10.27 -13.32 -6.05
CA LEU A 119 -11.44 -13.02 -5.21
C LEU A 119 -11.89 -14.25 -4.43
#